data_AF-A0A847XKE6-F1
#
_entry.id   AF-A0A847XKE6-F1
#
_cell.length_a   1.000
_cell.length_b   1.000
_cell.length_c   1.000
_cell.angle_alpha   90.00
_cell.angle_beta   90.00
_cell.angle_gamma   90.00
#
_symmetry.space_group_name_H-M   'P 1'
#
loop_
_entity.id
_entity.type
_entity.pdbx_description
1 polymer ?
#
loop_
_entity_poly.entity_id
_entity_poly.type
_entity_poly.pdbx_seq_one_letter_code
_entity_poly.pdbx_strand_id
1 'polypeptide(L)'
;MQLSFNKKLTRGYKNASQRARVLTEQWVHDFVFCPNCGHLQLDKYPNNHPVADFFCPSCKEDYELKSKNGVVGKKILDGAYHTKCKRLKSNTIPNLFILNYDMQSYSVFNFFIIPKHFFTLNIIEERKPLAKTARRPGWVGSNILLHQIPYSGRIFLVQQGEVKSRAGVLTEWNKTLFLRGERKIYAKGWLLDIMRCIDKIGKSKFTLNDIYRFENELSVLYPNNKHIRDKIRQQLQILRNKGYLDFISRGYYRIA
;
A
#
# COMPACT_ATOMS: atom_id res chain seq x y z
N MET A 1 12.97 16.87 -2.91
CA MET A 1 13.61 15.59 -2.60
C MET A 1 14.69 15.33 -3.64
N GLN A 2 15.91 14.97 -3.23
CA GLN A 2 16.91 14.47 -4.17
C GLN A 2 16.65 12.99 -4.44
N LEU A 3 16.85 12.51 -5.66
CA LEU A 3 16.55 11.12 -6.03
C LEU A 3 17.79 10.21 -6.03
N SER A 4 18.99 10.74 -5.82
CA SER A 4 20.22 9.96 -5.77
C SER A 4 20.53 9.45 -4.36
N PHE A 5 21.07 8.24 -4.25
CA PHE A 5 21.62 7.72 -3.00
C PHE A 5 23.04 8.21 -2.73
N ASN A 6 23.37 8.37 -1.44
CA ASN A 6 24.74 8.63 -1.00
C ASN A 6 25.58 7.33 -1.01
N LYS A 7 26.31 7.10 -2.12
CA LYS A 7 27.14 5.90 -2.33
C LYS A 7 28.16 5.65 -1.21
N LYS A 8 28.63 6.70 -0.52
CA LYS A 8 29.63 6.59 0.57
C LYS A 8 29.14 5.72 1.73
N LEU A 9 27.82 5.63 1.94
CA LEU A 9 27.21 4.83 3.00
C LEU A 9 27.40 3.31 2.81
N THR A 10 27.74 2.87 1.59
CA THR A 10 27.99 1.44 1.33
C THR A 10 29.40 0.99 1.66
N ARG A 11 30.30 1.90 2.05
CA ARG A 11 31.67 1.55 2.44
C ARG A 11 31.64 0.55 3.60
N GLY A 12 32.36 -0.56 3.47
CA GLY A 12 32.42 -1.63 4.48
C GLY A 12 31.35 -2.71 4.37
N TYR A 13 30.28 -2.52 3.57
CA TYR A 13 29.25 -3.54 3.38
C TYR A 13 29.54 -4.41 2.15
N LYS A 14 29.76 -5.71 2.36
CA LYS A 14 29.97 -6.69 1.27
C LYS A 14 28.66 -7.20 0.68
N ASN A 15 27.60 -7.32 1.49
CA ASN A 15 26.33 -7.90 1.07
C ASN A 15 25.44 -6.86 0.36
N ALA A 16 24.98 -7.18 -0.85
CA ALA A 16 24.06 -6.35 -1.63
C ALA A 16 22.77 -5.98 -0.87
N SER A 17 22.19 -6.90 -0.08
CA SER A 17 20.97 -6.61 0.70
C SER A 17 21.23 -5.62 1.84
N GLN A 18 22.41 -5.67 2.47
CA GLN A 18 22.79 -4.69 3.49
C GLN A 18 23.13 -3.33 2.88
N ARG A 19 23.82 -3.32 1.74
CA ARG A 19 24.09 -2.09 0.98
C ARG A 19 22.77 -1.40 0.59
N ALA A 20 21.83 -2.16 0.05
CA ALA A 20 20.49 -1.67 -0.28
C ALA A 20 19.79 -1.10 0.94
N ARG A 21 19.74 -1.86 2.05
CA ARG A 21 19.11 -1.43 3.30
C ARG A 21 19.64 -0.08 3.80
N VAL A 22 20.95 0.07 3.89
CA VAL A 22 21.58 1.31 4.39
C VAL A 22 21.28 2.48 3.46
N LEU A 23 21.35 2.29 2.14
CA LEU A 23 21.05 3.35 1.18
C LEU A 23 19.59 3.78 1.22
N THR A 24 18.66 2.82 1.22
CA THR A 24 17.24 3.10 1.12
C THR A 24 16.68 3.66 2.43
N GLU A 25 17.09 3.12 3.57
CA GLU A 25 16.68 3.64 4.87
C GLU A 25 17.21 5.07 5.09
N GLN A 26 18.48 5.34 4.75
CA GLN A 26 19.04 6.68 4.89
C GLN A 26 18.33 7.67 3.95
N TRP A 27 18.07 7.28 2.71
CA TRP A 27 17.35 8.14 1.77
C TRP A 27 15.94 8.50 2.27
N VAL A 28 15.22 7.54 2.86
CA VAL A 28 13.91 7.82 3.47
C VAL A 28 14.04 8.81 4.62
N HIS A 29 14.99 8.58 5.52
CA HIS A 29 15.26 9.48 6.65
C HIS A 29 15.56 10.93 6.22
N ASP A 30 16.33 11.10 5.15
CA ASP A 30 16.82 12.42 4.74
C ASP A 30 15.81 13.22 3.91
N PHE A 31 14.91 12.54 3.18
CA PHE A 31 14.09 13.21 2.15
C PHE A 31 12.59 13.02 2.29
N VAL A 32 12.11 12.08 3.10
CA VAL A 32 10.68 11.75 3.14
C VAL A 32 9.99 12.49 4.28
N PHE A 33 8.97 13.27 3.92
CA PHE A 33 8.03 13.85 4.87
C PHE A 33 6.92 12.84 5.22
N CYS A 34 6.24 13.04 6.34
CA CYS A 34 5.10 12.25 6.78
C CYS A 34 3.90 12.40 5.82
N PRO A 35 3.45 11.33 5.13
CA PRO A 35 2.31 11.41 4.21
C PRO A 35 0.96 11.65 4.89
N ASN A 36 0.88 11.50 6.22
CA ASN A 36 -0.36 11.70 6.97
C ASN A 36 -0.56 13.16 7.41
N CYS A 37 0.44 13.76 8.08
CA CYS A 37 0.33 15.13 8.63
C CYS A 37 1.25 16.15 7.94
N GLY A 38 2.11 15.70 7.03
CA GLY A 38 3.07 16.54 6.32
C GLY A 38 4.33 16.88 7.10
N HIS A 39 4.48 16.47 8.36
CA HIS A 39 5.70 16.74 9.12
C HIS A 39 6.97 16.42 8.32
N LEU A 40 7.95 17.32 8.33
CA LEU A 40 9.00 17.38 7.30
C LEU A 40 9.94 16.19 7.29
N GLN A 41 10.11 15.53 8.43
CA GLN A 41 11.05 14.44 8.60
C GLN A 41 10.40 13.26 9.33
N LEU A 42 10.84 12.05 9.03
CA LEU A 42 10.49 10.86 9.79
C LEU A 42 11.69 10.43 10.63
N ASP A 43 11.43 10.04 11.86
CA ASP A 43 12.44 9.48 12.74
C ASP A 43 12.58 7.98 12.48
N LYS A 44 13.79 7.47 12.60
CA LYS A 44 14.10 6.05 12.40
C LYS A 44 14.04 5.30 13.73
N TYR A 45 13.39 4.14 13.74
CA TYR A 45 13.49 3.22 14.87
C TYR A 45 14.87 2.56 14.94
N PRO A 46 15.29 2.05 16.12
CA PRO A 46 16.46 1.20 16.24
C PRO A 46 16.37 -0.03 15.32
N ASN A 47 17.51 -0.53 14.85
CA ASN A 47 17.56 -1.73 14.02
C ASN A 47 16.86 -2.91 14.73
N ASN A 48 16.14 -3.73 13.96
CA ASN A 48 15.35 -4.87 14.44
C ASN A 48 14.13 -4.51 15.30
N HIS A 49 13.70 -3.24 15.32
CA HIS A 49 12.41 -2.88 15.90
C HIS A 49 11.29 -3.72 15.25
N PRO A 50 10.47 -4.46 16.01
CA PRO A 50 9.72 -5.58 15.48
C PRO A 50 8.59 -5.21 14.50
N VAL A 51 8.26 -3.93 14.29
CA VAL A 51 7.02 -3.52 13.62
C VAL A 51 7.23 -2.60 12.42
N ALA A 52 8.11 -1.62 12.56
CA ALA A 52 8.25 -0.51 11.64
C ALA A 52 9.69 0.00 11.66
N ASP A 53 10.09 0.63 10.57
CA ASP A 53 11.43 1.18 10.37
C ASP A 53 11.48 2.68 10.71
N PHE A 54 10.35 3.37 10.55
CA PHE A 54 10.21 4.81 10.82
C PHE A 54 8.93 5.13 11.57
N PHE A 55 8.91 6.29 12.23
CA PHE A 55 7.72 6.90 12.79
C PHE A 55 7.69 8.41 12.54
N CYS A 56 6.49 8.99 12.54
CA CYS A 56 6.34 10.44 12.55
C CYS A 56 6.29 10.96 13.99
N PRO A 57 7.21 11.83 14.44
CA PRO A 57 7.17 12.37 15.80
C PRO A 57 5.95 13.25 16.06
N SER A 58 5.36 13.84 15.01
CA SER A 58 4.17 14.69 15.11
C SER A 58 2.87 13.90 15.26
N CYS A 59 2.55 12.99 14.33
CA CYS A 59 1.27 12.29 14.32
C CYS A 59 1.33 10.83 14.79
N LYS A 60 2.51 10.34 15.18
CA LYS A 60 2.77 8.99 15.70
C LYS A 60 2.36 7.85 14.75
N GLU A 61 2.33 8.13 13.45
CA GLU A 61 2.16 7.08 12.45
C GLU A 61 3.45 6.29 12.29
N ASP A 62 3.32 4.97 12.20
CA ASP A 62 4.40 4.04 11.93
C ASP A 62 4.50 3.70 10.44
N TYR A 63 5.72 3.48 9.97
CA TYR A 63 6.03 3.17 8.58
C TYR A 63 7.04 2.02 8.47
N GLU A 64 6.71 1.01 7.69
CA GLU A 64 7.60 -0.08 7.27
C GLU A 64 8.09 0.21 5.85
N LEU A 65 9.39 0.04 5.58
CA LEU A 65 10.00 0.21 4.28
C LEU A 65 10.28 -1.15 3.64
N LYS A 66 9.78 -1.34 2.43
CA LYS A 66 10.24 -2.40 1.53
C LYS A 66 10.84 -1.77 0.29
N SER A 67 12.01 -2.25 -0.09
CA SER A 67 12.73 -1.73 -1.24
C SER A 67 13.06 -2.84 -2.24
N LYS A 68 13.07 -2.49 -3.53
CA LYS A 68 13.41 -3.40 -4.61
C LYS A 68 14.24 -2.71 -5.69
N ASN A 69 15.34 -3.36 -6.08
CA ASN A 69 16.11 -2.99 -7.25
C ASN A 69 15.34 -3.42 -8.52
N GLY A 70 15.17 -2.49 -9.47
CA GLY A 70 14.36 -2.70 -10.67
C GLY A 70 12.85 -2.82 -10.40
N VAL A 71 12.12 -3.37 -11.36
CA VAL A 71 10.64 -3.28 -11.39
C VAL A 71 9.95 -3.93 -10.18
N VAL A 72 9.03 -3.18 -9.57
CA VAL A 72 8.07 -3.70 -8.59
C VAL A 72 6.96 -4.42 -9.33
N GLY A 73 6.83 -5.73 -9.09
CA GLY A 73 5.83 -6.57 -9.75
C GLY A 73 4.46 -6.53 -9.07
N LYS A 74 3.62 -7.51 -9.41
CA LYS A 74 2.26 -7.67 -8.84
C LYS A 74 2.23 -7.98 -7.34
N LYS A 75 3.36 -8.38 -6.76
CA LYS A 75 3.53 -8.68 -5.33
C LYS A 75 4.94 -8.33 -4.85
N ILE A 76 5.09 -8.08 -3.56
CA ILE A 76 6.37 -7.84 -2.90
C ILE A 76 6.57 -8.81 -1.74
N LEU A 77 7.83 -9.19 -1.53
CA LEU A 77 8.25 -10.13 -0.51
C LEU A 77 8.13 -9.47 0.88
N ASP A 78 7.56 -10.19 1.83
CA ASP A 78 7.34 -9.70 3.19
C ASP A 78 7.92 -10.69 4.24
N GLY A 79 7.75 -10.35 5.52
CA GLY A 79 8.24 -11.12 6.66
C GLY A 79 7.46 -12.40 6.93
N ALA A 80 7.32 -12.74 8.22
CA ALA A 80 6.67 -13.97 8.65
C ALA A 80 5.15 -13.88 8.50
N TYR A 81 4.54 -14.86 7.82
CA TYR A 81 3.11 -14.87 7.50
C TYR A 81 2.23 -14.76 8.74
N HIS A 82 2.41 -15.66 9.71
CA HIS A 82 1.58 -15.68 10.93
C HIS A 82 1.71 -14.39 11.76
N THR A 83 2.88 -13.76 11.77
CA THR A 83 3.08 -12.48 12.48
C THR A 83 2.28 -11.36 11.82
N LYS A 84 2.32 -11.28 10.47
CA LYS A 84 1.54 -10.30 9.71
C LYS A 84 0.03 -10.51 9.92
N CYS A 85 -0.45 -11.75 9.85
CA CYS A 85 -1.85 -12.09 10.09
C CYS A 85 -2.32 -11.73 11.52
N LYS A 86 -1.49 -11.95 12.54
CA LYS A 86 -1.79 -11.52 13.92
C LYS A 86 -1.91 -10.00 14.03
N ARG A 87 -0.99 -9.24 13.40
CA ARG A 87 -1.02 -7.76 13.41
C ARG A 87 -2.22 -7.16 12.69
N LEU A 88 -2.64 -7.78 11.59
CA LEU A 88 -3.86 -7.37 10.88
C LEU A 88 -5.10 -7.48 11.78
N LYS A 89 -5.14 -8.50 12.64
CA LYS A 89 -6.24 -8.69 13.61
C LYS A 89 -6.14 -7.72 14.80
N SER A 90 -4.94 -7.33 15.23
CA SER A 90 -4.75 -6.39 16.34
C SER A 90 -4.68 -4.92 15.93
N ASN A 91 -4.86 -4.60 14.64
CA ASN A 91 -4.82 -3.24 14.09
C ASN A 91 -3.52 -2.45 14.39
N THR A 92 -2.40 -3.17 14.51
CA THR A 92 -1.06 -2.64 14.82
C THR A 92 -0.14 -2.61 13.58
N ILE A 93 -0.73 -2.70 12.38
CA ILE A 93 0.06 -2.72 11.15
C ILE A 93 0.51 -1.30 10.77
N PRO A 94 1.80 -1.09 10.46
CA PRO A 94 2.27 0.20 9.99
C PRO A 94 1.76 0.48 8.57
N ASN A 95 1.89 1.72 8.14
CA ASN A 95 1.80 2.05 6.73
C ASN A 95 3.04 1.48 6.00
N LEU A 96 2.93 1.16 4.72
CA LEU A 96 4.00 0.49 3.97
C LEU A 96 4.57 1.38 2.86
N PHE A 97 5.80 1.82 3.04
CA PHE A 97 6.57 2.43 1.96
C PHE A 97 7.12 1.36 1.01
N ILE A 98 6.96 1.62 -0.28
CA ILE A 98 7.56 0.83 -1.35
C ILE A 98 8.53 1.73 -2.12
N LEU A 99 9.81 1.35 -2.10
CA LEU A 99 10.88 2.06 -2.80
C LEU A 99 11.42 1.19 -3.93
N ASN A 100 11.23 1.67 -5.16
CA ASN A 100 11.87 1.14 -6.36
C ASN A 100 13.08 2.00 -6.70
N TYR A 101 14.24 1.35 -6.79
CA TYR A 101 15.50 2.00 -7.15
C TYR A 101 16.23 1.25 -8.26
N ASP A 102 17.24 1.89 -8.82
CA ASP A 102 18.24 1.26 -9.68
C ASP A 102 19.64 1.34 -9.02
N MET A 103 20.28 0.19 -8.84
CA MET A 103 21.63 0.10 -8.27
C MET A 103 22.74 0.51 -9.22
N GLN A 104 22.49 0.58 -10.54
CA GLN A 104 23.51 1.04 -11.48
C GLN A 104 23.65 2.56 -11.40
N SER A 105 22.53 3.28 -11.50
CA SER A 105 22.47 4.74 -11.35
C SER A 105 22.51 5.20 -9.88
N TYR A 106 22.21 4.33 -8.91
CA TYR A 106 21.99 4.69 -7.50
C TYR A 106 20.90 5.75 -7.34
N SER A 107 19.77 5.57 -8.03
CA SER A 107 18.66 6.51 -8.00
C SER A 107 17.34 5.85 -7.62
N VAL A 108 16.47 6.63 -7.01
CA VAL A 108 15.06 6.29 -6.73
C VAL A 108 14.23 6.57 -7.97
N PHE A 109 13.49 5.56 -8.43
CA PHE A 109 12.62 5.66 -9.59
C PHE A 109 11.14 5.78 -9.20
N ASN A 110 10.68 4.97 -8.24
CA ASN A 110 9.35 5.13 -7.64
C ASN A 110 9.44 5.06 -6.12
N PHE A 111 8.66 5.88 -5.45
CA PHE A 111 8.46 5.84 -4.01
C PHE A 111 7.01 6.14 -3.70
N PHE A 112 6.30 5.17 -3.12
CA PHE A 112 4.89 5.33 -2.77
C PHE A 112 4.58 4.69 -1.44
N ILE A 113 3.52 5.18 -0.81
CA ILE A 113 2.99 4.68 0.46
C ILE A 113 1.69 3.94 0.22
N ILE A 114 1.53 2.81 0.91
CA ILE A 114 0.26 2.11 1.08
C ILE A 114 -0.20 2.37 2.51
N PRO A 115 -1.28 3.15 2.71
CA PRO A 115 -1.82 3.38 4.04
C PRO A 115 -2.28 2.08 4.71
N LYS A 116 -2.11 1.98 6.04
CA LYS A 116 -2.45 0.79 6.83
C LYS A 116 -3.91 0.35 6.69
N HIS A 117 -4.81 1.29 6.41
CA HIS A 117 -6.22 0.99 6.17
C HIS A 117 -6.50 0.27 4.84
N PHE A 118 -5.51 0.06 3.96
CA PHE A 118 -5.67 -0.84 2.80
C PHE A 118 -5.30 -2.29 3.10
N PHE A 119 -4.75 -2.57 4.28
CA PHE A 119 -4.35 -3.91 4.64
C PHE A 119 -5.51 -4.75 5.15
N THR A 120 -5.65 -5.92 4.53
CA THR A 120 -6.66 -6.95 4.77
C THR A 120 -6.02 -8.33 4.57
N LEU A 121 -6.65 -9.40 5.07
CA LEU A 121 -6.06 -10.75 4.98
C LEU A 121 -5.92 -11.24 3.54
N ASN A 122 -6.84 -10.88 2.65
CA ASN A 122 -6.81 -11.29 1.24
C ASN A 122 -5.57 -10.80 0.48
N ILE A 123 -4.97 -9.67 0.87
CA ILE A 123 -3.76 -9.16 0.22
C ILE A 123 -2.46 -9.80 0.75
N ILE A 124 -2.54 -10.71 1.73
CA ILE A 124 -1.39 -11.43 2.27
C ILE A 124 -1.38 -12.86 1.74
N GLU A 125 -0.40 -13.17 0.90
CA GLU A 125 -0.20 -14.51 0.34
C GLU A 125 0.80 -15.29 1.19
N GLU A 126 0.38 -16.46 1.69
CA GLU A 126 1.26 -17.40 2.39
C GLU A 126 2.26 -18.04 1.42
N ARG A 127 3.54 -18.11 1.81
CA ARG A 127 4.58 -18.78 1.03
C ARG A 127 4.80 -20.20 1.55
N LYS A 128 5.29 -21.07 0.66
CA LYS A 128 5.76 -22.39 1.07
C LYS A 128 6.82 -22.27 2.19
N PRO A 129 6.78 -23.14 3.21
CA PRO A 129 7.80 -23.20 4.25
C PRO A 129 9.20 -23.38 3.65
N LEU A 130 10.22 -22.81 4.29
CA LEU A 130 11.60 -23.04 3.89
C LEU A 130 12.00 -24.51 4.08
N ALA A 131 12.84 -25.01 3.17
CA ALA A 131 13.35 -26.38 3.20
C ALA A 131 14.09 -26.69 4.52
N LYS A 132 14.17 -27.99 4.86
CA LYS A 132 14.87 -28.46 6.07
C LYS A 132 16.35 -28.07 6.11
N THR A 133 16.96 -27.87 4.94
CA THR A 133 18.37 -27.47 4.77
C THR A 133 18.60 -25.96 4.87
N ALA A 134 17.54 -25.15 4.90
CA ALA A 134 17.67 -23.69 4.98
C ALA A 134 18.13 -23.26 6.37
N ARG A 135 18.71 -22.05 6.47
CA ARG A 135 19.12 -21.46 7.76
C ARG A 135 17.97 -21.34 8.79
N ARG A 136 16.72 -21.24 8.34
CA ARG A 136 15.51 -21.20 9.18
C ARG A 136 14.53 -22.27 8.71
N PRO A 137 14.77 -23.56 9.01
CA PRO A 137 13.93 -24.66 8.55
C PRO A 137 12.47 -24.45 8.92
N GLY A 138 11.55 -24.72 7.99
CA GLY A 138 10.10 -24.63 8.25
C GLY A 138 9.56 -23.20 8.41
N TRP A 139 10.40 -22.16 8.33
CA TRP A 139 9.93 -20.78 8.43
C TRP A 139 8.99 -20.44 7.26
N VAL A 140 7.82 -19.89 7.59
CA VAL A 140 6.76 -19.52 6.65
C VAL A 140 6.76 -18.00 6.44
N GLY A 141 7.15 -17.58 5.24
CA GLY A 141 7.10 -16.19 4.82
C GLY A 141 5.78 -15.79 4.18
N SER A 142 5.62 -14.50 3.89
CA SER A 142 4.49 -13.97 3.13
C SER A 142 4.93 -13.14 1.93
N ASN A 143 3.97 -12.90 1.02
CA ASN A 143 4.02 -11.80 0.07
C ASN A 143 2.84 -10.85 0.31
N ILE A 144 3.00 -9.59 -0.06
CA ILE A 144 1.92 -8.61 -0.13
C ILE A 144 1.52 -8.47 -1.59
N LEU A 145 0.25 -8.74 -1.89
CA LEU A 145 -0.33 -8.73 -3.24
C LEU A 145 -0.70 -7.31 -3.66
N LEU A 146 0.28 -6.56 -4.13
CA LEU A 146 0.10 -5.16 -4.56
C LEU A 146 -1.04 -4.99 -5.55
N HIS A 147 -1.19 -5.91 -6.52
CA HIS A 147 -2.25 -5.87 -7.54
C HIS A 147 -3.69 -5.99 -6.98
N GLN A 148 -3.86 -6.44 -5.74
CA GLN A 148 -5.17 -6.49 -5.08
C GLN A 148 -5.51 -5.22 -4.31
N ILE A 149 -4.54 -4.33 -4.10
CA ILE A 149 -4.72 -3.03 -3.47
C ILE A 149 -5.21 -2.04 -4.54
N PRO A 150 -6.32 -1.32 -4.29
CA PRO A 150 -6.79 -0.25 -5.15
C PRO A 150 -5.68 0.75 -5.51
N TYR A 151 -5.75 1.34 -6.69
CA TYR A 151 -4.79 2.33 -7.16
C TYR A 151 -4.72 3.54 -6.23
N SER A 152 -5.87 4.01 -5.72
CA SER A 152 -5.96 5.07 -4.70
C SER A 152 -5.29 4.69 -3.36
N GLY A 153 -5.02 3.41 -3.13
CA GLY A 153 -4.22 2.93 -2.00
C GLY A 153 -2.71 2.99 -2.25
N ARG A 154 -2.24 3.46 -3.40
CA ARG A 154 -0.82 3.64 -3.74
C ARG A 154 -0.53 5.11 -3.97
N ILE A 155 -0.21 5.82 -2.91
CA ILE A 155 -0.01 7.26 -2.95
C ILE A 155 1.46 7.54 -3.27
N PHE A 156 1.73 8.06 -4.46
CA PHE A 156 3.09 8.29 -4.95
C PHE A 156 3.67 9.60 -4.41
N LEU A 157 4.87 9.51 -3.84
CA LEU A 157 5.73 10.65 -3.51
C LEU A 157 6.78 10.88 -4.60
N VAL A 158 7.22 9.79 -5.25
CA VAL A 158 8.02 9.80 -6.47
C VAL A 158 7.41 8.82 -7.45
N GLN A 159 7.15 9.24 -8.68
CA GLN A 159 6.60 8.38 -9.73
C GLN A 159 7.43 8.56 -11.00
N GLN A 160 8.01 7.48 -11.50
CA GLN A 160 8.82 7.46 -12.72
C GLN A 160 9.93 8.54 -12.76
N GLY A 161 10.60 8.75 -11.62
CA GLY A 161 11.64 9.77 -11.48
C GLY A 161 11.13 11.19 -11.23
N GLU A 162 9.81 11.41 -11.13
CA GLU A 162 9.23 12.72 -10.82
C GLU A 162 8.78 12.80 -9.36
N VAL A 163 9.20 13.85 -8.66
CA VAL A 163 8.76 14.14 -7.29
C VAL A 163 7.35 14.74 -7.33
N LYS A 164 6.42 14.15 -6.57
CA LYS A 164 5.07 14.69 -6.41
C LYS A 164 5.05 15.77 -5.33
N SER A 165 4.15 16.75 -5.48
CA SER A 165 4.04 17.85 -4.53
C SER A 165 3.53 17.34 -3.17
N ARG A 166 4.03 17.93 -2.08
CA ARG A 166 3.60 17.58 -0.72
C ARG A 166 2.09 17.76 -0.54
N ALA A 167 1.54 18.87 -1.05
CA ALA A 167 0.10 19.12 -1.01
C ALA A 167 -0.69 18.01 -1.73
N GLY A 168 -0.25 17.60 -2.94
CA GLY A 168 -0.90 16.52 -3.68
C GLY A 168 -0.88 15.19 -2.94
N VAL A 169 0.25 14.82 -2.32
CA VAL A 169 0.36 13.60 -1.51
C VAL A 169 -0.61 13.61 -0.32
N LEU A 170 -0.71 14.75 0.38
CA LEU A 170 -1.65 14.91 1.51
C LEU A 170 -3.11 14.84 1.05
N THR A 171 -3.43 15.44 -0.10
CA THR A 171 -4.77 15.34 -0.70
C THR A 171 -5.14 13.90 -1.01
N GLU A 172 -4.26 13.15 -1.69
CA GLU A 172 -4.50 11.74 -2.03
C GLU A 172 -4.59 10.84 -0.79
N TRP A 173 -3.82 11.14 0.26
CA TRP A 173 -3.97 10.49 1.56
C TRP A 173 -5.36 10.70 2.16
N ASN A 174 -5.80 11.96 2.23
CA ASN A 174 -7.08 12.33 2.83
C ASN A 174 -8.28 11.73 2.10
N LYS A 175 -8.21 11.56 0.78
CA LYS A 175 -9.26 10.90 -0.02
C LYS A 175 -9.62 9.49 0.47
N THR A 176 -8.69 8.79 1.12
CA THR A 176 -8.89 7.40 1.55
C THR A 176 -8.96 7.24 3.07
N LEU A 177 -8.76 8.32 3.82
CA LEU A 177 -8.67 8.28 5.28
C LEU A 177 -9.96 7.76 5.94
N PHE A 178 -11.12 7.95 5.30
CA PHE A 178 -12.39 7.42 5.78
C PHE A 178 -12.40 5.90 5.97
N LEU A 179 -11.59 5.15 5.21
CA LEU A 179 -11.49 3.69 5.32
C LEU A 179 -10.94 3.25 6.69
N ARG A 180 -10.20 4.13 7.38
CA ARG A 180 -9.71 3.89 8.74
C ARG A 180 -10.85 3.77 9.76
N GLY A 181 -11.98 4.45 9.51
CA GLY A 181 -13.16 4.39 10.37
C GLY A 181 -13.97 3.10 10.23
N GLU A 182 -13.78 2.34 9.15
CA GLU A 182 -14.50 1.10 8.91
C GLU A 182 -13.86 -0.08 9.67
N ARG A 183 -14.41 -0.36 10.85
CA ARG A 183 -13.90 -1.42 11.74
C ARG A 183 -14.36 -2.81 11.32
N LYS A 184 -15.47 -2.94 10.57
CA LYS A 184 -15.99 -4.25 10.16
C LYS A 184 -15.19 -4.76 8.97
N ILE A 185 -14.40 -5.82 9.19
CA ILE A 185 -13.57 -6.46 8.15
C ILE A 185 -14.36 -6.72 6.86
N TYR A 186 -15.58 -7.24 7.00
CA TYR A 186 -16.44 -7.55 5.86
C TYR A 186 -16.89 -6.30 5.09
N ALA A 187 -17.29 -5.23 5.78
CA ALA A 187 -17.71 -3.98 5.14
C ALA A 187 -16.51 -3.29 4.44
N LYS A 188 -15.36 -3.29 5.11
CA LYS A 188 -14.10 -2.78 4.56
C LYS A 188 -13.69 -3.53 3.30
N GLY A 189 -13.79 -4.87 3.30
CA GLY A 189 -13.52 -5.71 2.14
C GLY A 189 -14.34 -5.28 0.93
N TRP A 190 -15.65 -5.12 1.11
CA TRP A 190 -16.55 -4.68 0.03
C TRP A 190 -16.15 -3.33 -0.56
N LEU A 191 -15.81 -2.35 0.28
CA LEU A 191 -15.37 -1.04 -0.20
C LEU A 191 -14.09 -1.16 -1.04
N LEU A 192 -13.09 -1.89 -0.55
CA LEU A 192 -11.82 -2.07 -1.25
C LEU A 192 -11.99 -2.82 -2.57
N ASP A 193 -12.82 -3.87 -2.61
CA ASP A 193 -13.08 -4.61 -3.84
C ASP A 193 -13.84 -3.77 -4.87
N ILE A 194 -14.79 -2.93 -4.45
CA ILE A 194 -15.49 -1.99 -5.33
C ILE A 194 -14.54 -0.91 -5.85
N MET A 195 -13.66 -0.36 -5.00
CA MET A 195 -12.62 0.57 -5.44
C MET A 195 -11.71 -0.08 -6.50
N ARG A 196 -11.34 -1.36 -6.31
CA ARG A 196 -10.56 -2.10 -7.32
C ARG A 196 -11.33 -2.33 -8.61
N CYS A 197 -12.63 -2.61 -8.56
CA CYS A 197 -13.47 -2.69 -9.75
C CYS A 197 -13.49 -1.36 -10.52
N ILE A 198 -13.60 -0.23 -9.81
CA ILE A 198 -13.54 1.11 -10.41
C ILE A 198 -12.19 1.34 -11.08
N ASP A 199 -11.08 0.96 -10.44
CA ASP A 199 -9.73 1.09 -11.03
C ASP A 199 -9.60 0.25 -12.32
N LYS A 200 -10.18 -0.95 -12.35
CA LYS A 200 -10.18 -1.83 -13.53
C LYS A 200 -10.96 -1.24 -14.71
N ILE A 201 -11.93 -0.36 -14.48
CA ILE A 201 -12.64 0.36 -15.56
C ILE A 201 -11.67 1.32 -16.26
N GLY A 202 -10.70 1.89 -15.53
CA GLY A 202 -9.65 2.74 -16.09
C GLY A 202 -10.14 4.10 -16.60
N LYS A 203 -11.31 4.56 -16.14
CA LYS A 203 -11.91 5.84 -16.56
C LYS A 203 -12.25 6.69 -15.35
N SER A 204 -12.02 8.00 -15.45
CA SER A 204 -12.43 8.98 -14.42
C SER A 204 -13.95 9.14 -14.33
N LYS A 205 -14.67 8.83 -15.41
CA LYS A 205 -16.14 8.77 -15.47
C LYS A 205 -16.57 7.38 -15.92
N PHE A 206 -17.55 6.79 -15.23
CA PHE A 206 -18.04 5.44 -15.53
C PHE A 206 -19.54 5.31 -15.26
N THR A 207 -20.14 4.26 -15.80
CA THR A 207 -21.57 3.97 -15.65
C THR A 207 -21.82 2.82 -14.68
N LEU A 208 -23.06 2.69 -14.23
CA LEU A 208 -23.49 1.54 -13.45
C LEU A 208 -23.31 0.22 -14.20
N ASN A 209 -23.49 0.23 -15.53
CA ASN A 209 -23.27 -0.95 -16.37
C ASN A 209 -21.79 -1.32 -16.45
N ASP A 210 -20.86 -0.35 -16.45
CA ASP A 210 -19.43 -0.66 -16.45
C ASP A 210 -19.02 -1.46 -15.21
N ILE A 211 -19.54 -1.09 -14.03
CA ILE A 211 -19.21 -1.80 -12.79
C ILE A 211 -19.97 -3.12 -12.64
N TYR A 212 -21.15 -3.27 -13.23
CA TYR A 212 -21.89 -4.54 -13.25
C TYR A 212 -21.18 -5.64 -14.03
N ARG A 213 -20.21 -5.32 -14.89
CA ARG A 213 -19.34 -6.32 -15.53
C ARG A 213 -18.51 -7.13 -14.52
N PHE A 214 -18.32 -6.62 -13.30
CA PHE A 214 -17.59 -7.32 -12.23
C PHE A 214 -18.49 -8.15 -11.31
N GLU A 215 -19.79 -8.30 -11.61
CA GLU A 215 -20.72 -9.07 -10.79
C GLU A 215 -20.23 -10.50 -10.51
N ASN A 216 -19.74 -11.20 -11.54
CA ASN A 216 -19.23 -12.57 -11.40
C ASN A 216 -17.93 -12.63 -10.59
N GLU A 217 -17.05 -11.62 -10.71
CA GLU A 217 -15.84 -11.55 -9.88
C GLU A 217 -16.23 -11.35 -8.40
N LEU A 218 -17.17 -10.44 -8.13
CA LEU A 218 -17.63 -10.13 -6.79
C LEU A 218 -18.43 -11.27 -6.18
N SER A 219 -19.20 -12.04 -6.96
CA SER A 219 -19.92 -13.21 -6.44
C SER A 219 -18.98 -14.32 -5.98
N VAL A 220 -17.85 -14.52 -6.66
CA VAL A 220 -16.80 -15.45 -6.22
C VAL A 220 -16.14 -15.00 -4.91
N LEU A 221 -15.90 -13.69 -4.76
CA LEU A 221 -15.33 -13.14 -3.51
C LEU A 221 -16.33 -13.16 -2.35
N TYR A 222 -17.62 -13.07 -2.64
CA TYR A 222 -18.70 -13.00 -1.66
C TYR A 222 -19.79 -14.05 -1.94
N PRO A 223 -19.48 -15.35 -1.83
CA PRO A 223 -20.37 -16.43 -2.26
C PRO A 223 -21.70 -16.47 -1.49
N ASN A 224 -21.72 -15.91 -0.28
CA ASN A 224 -22.93 -15.85 0.55
C ASN A 224 -23.86 -14.68 0.19
N ASN A 225 -23.48 -13.79 -0.72
CA ASN A 225 -24.30 -12.64 -1.10
C ASN A 225 -25.04 -12.90 -2.42
N LYS A 226 -26.36 -13.08 -2.34
CA LYS A 226 -27.23 -13.33 -3.50
C LYS A 226 -27.66 -12.05 -4.26
N HIS A 227 -27.32 -10.87 -3.75
CA HIS A 227 -27.76 -9.57 -4.27
C HIS A 227 -26.56 -8.66 -4.60
N ILE A 228 -25.66 -9.14 -5.46
CA ILE A 228 -24.39 -8.46 -5.78
C ILE A 228 -24.61 -7.07 -6.37
N ARG A 229 -25.50 -6.91 -7.36
CA ARG A 229 -25.80 -5.60 -7.96
C ARG A 229 -26.32 -4.58 -6.96
N ASP A 230 -27.14 -5.02 -6.01
CA ASP A 230 -27.70 -4.18 -4.95
C ASP A 230 -26.59 -3.76 -4.00
N LYS A 231 -25.71 -4.69 -3.65
CA LYS A 231 -24.53 -4.42 -2.84
C LYS A 231 -23.57 -3.44 -3.53
N ILE A 232 -23.34 -3.57 -4.84
CA ILE A 232 -22.56 -2.61 -5.63
C ILE A 232 -23.17 -1.20 -5.50
N ARG A 233 -24.49 -1.05 -5.71
CA ARG A 233 -25.16 0.26 -5.57
C ARG A 233 -25.01 0.82 -4.16
N GLN A 234 -25.15 -0.01 -3.13
CA GLN A 234 -24.93 0.40 -1.74
C GLN A 234 -23.49 0.90 -1.51
N GLN A 235 -22.47 0.19 -2.01
CA GLN A 235 -21.08 0.60 -1.86
C GLN A 235 -20.78 1.90 -2.62
N LEU A 236 -21.32 2.09 -3.82
CA LEU A 236 -21.18 3.34 -4.56
C LEU A 236 -21.77 4.55 -3.79
N GLN A 237 -22.92 4.36 -3.12
CA GLN A 237 -23.51 5.39 -2.26
C GLN A 237 -22.62 5.72 -1.07
N ILE A 238 -22.01 4.72 -0.44
CA ILE A 238 -21.05 4.93 0.66
C ILE A 238 -19.85 5.72 0.14
N LEU A 239 -19.24 5.30 -0.97
CA LEU A 239 -18.09 6.00 -1.57
C LEU A 239 -18.43 7.45 -1.93
N ARG A 240 -19.62 7.71 -2.46
CA ARG A 240 -20.11 9.08 -2.69
C ARG A 240 -20.23 9.88 -1.40
N ASN A 241 -20.87 9.33 -0.38
CA ASN A 241 -21.04 10.02 0.91
C ASN A 241 -19.70 10.31 1.61
N LYS A 242 -18.63 9.60 1.25
CA LYS A 242 -17.27 9.82 1.73
C LYS A 242 -16.44 10.74 0.83
N GLY A 243 -17.05 11.31 -0.22
CA GLY A 243 -16.37 12.21 -1.15
C GLY A 243 -15.37 11.52 -2.07
N TYR A 244 -15.45 10.18 -2.23
CA TYR A 244 -14.60 9.44 -3.17
C TYR A 244 -15.19 9.44 -4.59
N LEU A 245 -16.52 9.57 -4.71
CA LEU A 245 -17.24 9.61 -5.98
C LEU A 245 -18.24 10.77 -6.01
N ASP A 246 -18.47 11.29 -7.20
CA ASP A 246 -19.62 12.14 -7.51
C ASP A 246 -20.67 11.34 -8.28
N PHE A 247 -21.94 11.55 -7.95
CA PHE A 247 -23.06 11.05 -8.75
C PHE A 247 -23.48 12.17 -9.70
N ILE A 248 -23.10 12.05 -10.98
CA ILE A 248 -23.37 13.10 -11.98
C ILE A 248 -24.85 13.08 -12.38
N SER A 249 -25.37 11.88 -12.66
CA SER A 249 -26.76 11.63 -13.01
C SER A 249 -27.11 10.17 -12.73
N ARG A 250 -28.35 9.75 -13.03
CA ARG A 250 -28.81 8.39 -12.74
C ARG A 250 -27.93 7.35 -13.46
N GLY A 251 -27.14 6.61 -12.68
CA GLY A 251 -26.27 5.56 -13.19
C GLY A 251 -24.95 6.05 -13.80
N TYR A 252 -24.58 7.33 -13.60
CA TYR A 252 -23.33 7.91 -14.07
C TYR A 252 -22.53 8.48 -12.90
N TYR A 253 -21.25 8.11 -12.82
CA TYR A 253 -20.36 8.38 -11.71
C TYR A 253 -19.05 9.01 -12.17
N ARG A 254 -18.43 9.82 -11.30
CA ARG A 254 -17.08 10.36 -11.49
C ARG A 254 -16.24 10.13 -10.24
N ILE A 255 -14.96 9.85 -10.41
CA ILE A 255 -13.99 9.81 -9.30
C ILE A 255 -13.64 11.26 -8.91
N ALA A 256 -13.75 11.58 -7.62
CA ALA A 256 -13.54 12.93 -7.08
C ALA A 256 -12.06 13.33 -6.92
#